data_AF-A0A352S3X6-F1
#
_entry.id   AF-A0A352S3X6-F1
#
_cell.length_a   1.000
_cell.length_b   1.000
_cell.length_c   1.000
_cell.angle_alpha   90.00
_cell.angle_beta   90.00
_cell.angle_gamma   90.00
#
_symmetry.space_group_name_H-M   'P 1'
#
loop_
_entity.id
_entity.type
_entity.pdbx_description
1 polymer ?
#
loop_
_entity_poly.entity_id
_entity_poly.type
_entity_poly.pdbx_seq_one_letter_code
_entity_poly.pdbx_strand_id
1 'polypeptide(L)' 'SQVWDMNFDSNTNVVDVSIRRLRAKVDDPFPNKLIHTRRGMGYVLDEFDEA' A
#
# COMPACT_ATOMS: atom_id res chain seq x y z
N SER A 1 -3.69 11.34 20.65
CA SER A 1 -4.32 11.90 19.44
C SER A 1 -4.38 10.81 18.39
N GLN A 2 -5.42 9.97 18.42
CA GLN A 2 -5.64 8.95 17.40
C GLN A 2 -6.63 9.55 16.39
N VAL A 3 -6.11 9.99 15.24
CA VAL A 3 -6.84 10.80 14.24
C VAL A 3 -7.67 9.93 13.29
N TRP A 4 -7.71 8.61 13.52
CA TRP A 4 -8.28 7.65 12.60
C TRP A 4 -9.40 6.90 13.29
N ASP A 5 -10.49 7.60 13.57
CA ASP A 5 -11.81 6.99 13.74
C ASP A 5 -12.28 6.52 12.35
N MET A 6 -11.54 5.57 11.79
CA MET A 6 -11.86 4.91 10.54
C MET A 6 -12.94 3.90 10.85
N ASN A 7 -14.19 4.38 10.85
CA ASN A 7 -15.30 3.62 10.28
C ASN A 7 -14.94 3.31 8.81
N PHE A 8 -13.98 2.42 8.62
CA PHE A 8 -13.58 1.92 7.31
C PHE A 8 -14.64 0.91 6.91
N ASP A 9 -15.75 1.43 6.40
CA ASP A 9 -16.69 0.61 5.65
C ASP A 9 -15.88 -0.06 4.55
N SER A 10 -15.80 -1.38 4.65
CA SER A 10 -14.85 -2.27 3.99
C SER A 10 -15.08 -2.36 2.48
N ASN A 11 -14.93 -1.24 1.78
CA ASN A 11 -14.72 -1.24 0.35
C ASN A 11 -13.24 -1.50 0.09
N THR A 12 -12.77 -2.69 0.48
CA THR A 12 -11.41 -3.21 0.18
C THR A 12 -11.02 -2.95 -1.28
N ASN A 13 -12.01 -3.02 -2.17
CA ASN A 13 -11.88 -2.67 -3.59
C ASN A 13 -11.28 -1.28 -3.84
N VAL A 14 -11.66 -0.25 -3.07
CA VAL A 14 -11.17 1.13 -3.29
C VAL A 14 -9.71 1.26 -2.89
N VAL A 15 -9.30 0.62 -1.80
CA VAL A 15 -7.89 0.63 -1.37
C VAL A 15 -7.02 -0.14 -2.37
N ASP A 16 -7.46 -1.31 -2.82
CA ASP A 16 -6.71 -2.12 -3.79
C ASP A 16 -6.52 -1.36 -5.13
N VAL A 17 -7.58 -0.70 -5.62
CA VAL A 17 -7.51 0.14 -6.83
C VAL A 17 -6.56 1.32 -6.62
N SER A 18 -6.60 1.94 -5.45
CA SER A 18 -5.76 3.10 -5.13
C SER A 18 -4.29 2.70 -5.03
N ILE A 19 -3.98 1.61 -4.34
CA ILE A 19 -2.63 1.05 -4.24
C ILE A 19 -2.12 0.63 -5.62
N ARG A 20 -2.95 0.02 -6.47
CA ARG A 20 -2.58 -0.33 -7.85
C ARG A 20 -2.21 0.92 -8.67
N ARG A 21 -3.02 1.97 -8.59
CA ARG A 21 -2.74 3.24 -9.30
C ARG A 21 -1.51 3.95 -8.74
N LEU A 22 -1.26 3.82 -7.45
CA LEU A 22 -0.08 4.38 -6.80
C LEU A 22 1.18 3.65 -7.29
N ARG A 23 1.21 2.32 -7.24
CA ARG A 23 2.30 1.48 -7.76
C ARG A 23 2.65 1.82 -9.21
N ALA A 24 1.64 1.99 -10.07
CA ALA A 24 1.85 2.39 -11.46
C ALA A 24 2.57 3.74 -11.65
N LYS A 25 2.51 4.63 -10.65
CA LYS A 25 3.16 5.95 -10.68
C LYS A 25 4.50 5.98 -9.95
N VAL A 26 4.64 5.24 -8.86
CA VAL A 26 5.80 5.37 -7.94
C VAL A 26 6.65 4.11 -7.78
N ASP A 27 6.16 2.93 -8.16
CA ASP A 27 6.93 1.68 -8.09
C ASP A 27 7.29 1.18 -9.51
N ASP A 28 6.32 1.12 -10.44
CA ASP A 28 6.55 0.57 -11.80
C ASP A 28 7.67 1.25 -12.61
N PRO A 29 7.87 2.58 -12.55
CA PRO A 29 8.98 3.23 -13.27
C PRO A 29 10.33 3.12 -12.55
N PHE A 30 10.39 2.57 -11.35
CA PHE A 30 11.62 2.49 -10.55
C PHE A 30 12.01 1.03 -10.28
N PRO A 31 13.32 0.72 -10.20
CA PRO A 31 13.77 -0.64 -9.89
C PRO A 31 13.41 -1.07 -8.46
N ASN A 32 13.38 -0.11 -7.53
CA ASN A 32 13.14 -0.37 -6.11
C ASN A 32 11.66 -0.18 -5.81
N LYS A 33 10.99 -1.26 -5.42
CA LYS A 33 9.58 -1.23 -5.05
C LYS A 33 9.44 -0.99 -3.56
N LEU A 34 8.74 0.09 -3.21
CA LEU A 34 8.56 0.48 -1.81
C LEU A 34 7.26 -0.08 -1.23
N ILE A 35 6.25 -0.36 -2.05
CA ILE A 35 4.92 -0.76 -1.57
C ILE A 35 4.79 -2.28 -1.53
N HIS A 36 4.83 -2.87 -0.33
CA HIS A 36 4.72 -4.31 -0.12
C HIS A 36 3.35 -4.71 0.43
N THR A 37 2.84 -5.86 0.01
CA THR A 37 1.57 -6.41 0.53
C THR A 37 1.85 -7.42 1.64
N ARG A 38 1.37 -7.16 2.85
CA ARG A 38 1.39 -8.12 3.98
C ARG A 38 0.01 -8.76 4.14
N ARG A 39 -0.09 -10.03 3.76
CA ARG A 39 -1.34 -10.79 3.85
C ARG A 39 -1.90 -10.76 5.29
N GLY A 40 -3.17 -10.36 5.43
CA GLY A 40 -3.84 -10.25 6.72
C GLY A 40 -3.53 -8.98 7.52
N MET A 41 -2.61 -8.12 7.06
CA MET A 41 -2.27 -6.85 7.73
C MET A 41 -2.44 -5.62 6.82
N GLY A 42 -2.41 -5.78 5.50
CA GLY A 42 -2.59 -4.69 4.54
C GLY A 42 -1.31 -4.41 3.76
N TYR A 43 -0.95 -3.13 3.63
CA TYR A 43 0.20 -2.68 2.85
C TYR A 43 1.22 -2.00 3.76
N VAL A 44 2.50 -2.16 3.45
CA VAL A 44 3.61 -1.50 4.14
C VAL A 44 4.49 -0.80 3.13
N LEU A 45 4.99 0.36 3.49
CA LEU A 45 5.98 1.09 2.70
C LEU A 45 7.34 0.87 3.34
N ASP A 46 8.23 0.16 2.65
CA ASP A 46 9.53 -0.22 3.19
C ASP A 46 10.56 -0.43 2.06
N GLU A 47 11.81 -0.12 2.37
CA GLU A 47 12.96 -0.39 1.50
C GLU A 47 13.45 -1.82 1.79
N PHE A 48 12.62 -2.84 1.55
CA PHE A 48 13.11 -4.23 1.57
C PHE A 48 13.96 -4.49 0.32
N ASP A 49 15.18 -3.98 0.38
CA ASP A 49 16.32 -4.43 -0.42
C ASP A 49 16.87 -5.67 0.32
N GLU A 50 16.33 -6.86 0.03
CA GLU A 50 17.06 -8.10 0.35
C GLU A 50 18.24 -8.17 -0.63
N ALA A 51 19.35 -7.56 -0.21
CA ALA A 51 20.68 -7.93 -0.67
C ALA A 51 20.99 -9.41 -0.36
#